data_AF-A0A962THC0-F1
#
_entry.id   AF-A0A962THC0-F1
#
_cell.length_a   1.000
_cell.length_b   1.000
_cell.length_c   1.000
_cell.angle_alpha   90.00
_cell.angle_beta   90.00
_cell.angle_gamma   90.00
#
_symmetry.space_group_name_H-M   'P 1'
#
loop_
_entity.id
_entity.type
_entity.pdbx_description
1 polymer ?
#
loop_
_entity_poly.entity_id
_entity_poly.type
_entity_poly.pdbx_seq_one_letter_code
_entity_poly.pdbx_strand_id
1 'polypeptide(L)'
;MNSLPRNAEHPAKKRPLHRQLLLSHLSVALVGISLLLAALVSTYELRNRIVLLAREGAPMAQASLRVLAGVQHSLASLRGWVSLGDPHFLEGWRIAWDQDILPAITVIKQCRRMFEQTCILKRLPELEKHLTQLQESQNWVKDIAHTPDNEPARLIYQVEIASNAIKLRTRLTALQHEEEAQDDAPGRKALLARIMKIQNVVFKTQLLLSEILDVNG
;
A
#
# COMPACT_ATOMS: atom_id res chain seq x y z
N MET A 1 -67.73 -21.06 71.36
CA MET A 1 -68.27 -21.62 70.11
C MET A 1 -67.83 -20.75 68.94
N ASN A 2 -66.92 -21.30 68.12
CA ASN A 2 -66.62 -21.13 66.69
C ASN A 2 -66.82 -19.79 65.94
N SER A 3 -65.69 -19.14 65.65
CA SER A 3 -65.12 -18.72 64.33
C SER A 3 -65.99 -18.15 63.18
N LEU A 4 -65.64 -16.88 62.83
CA LEU A 4 -65.56 -16.17 61.52
C LEU A 4 -66.82 -16.12 60.62
N PRO A 5 -67.21 -14.92 60.12
CA PRO A 5 -66.58 -14.44 58.88
C PRO A 5 -66.52 -12.91 58.71
N ARG A 6 -65.49 -12.38 58.02
CA ARG A 6 -65.70 -11.29 57.04
C ARG A 6 -64.48 -11.16 56.11
N ASN A 7 -64.63 -11.69 54.90
CA ASN A 7 -63.79 -11.34 53.77
C ASN A 7 -63.91 -9.83 53.52
N ALA A 8 -62.83 -9.08 53.74
CA ALA A 8 -62.72 -7.72 53.27
C ALA A 8 -62.26 -7.76 51.80
N GLU A 9 -63.22 -7.88 50.89
CA GLU A 9 -63.01 -7.62 49.47
C GLU A 9 -62.52 -6.18 49.30
N HIS A 10 -61.25 -6.01 48.93
CA HIS A 10 -60.74 -4.73 48.49
C HIS A 10 -61.34 -4.41 47.12
N PRO A 11 -62.05 -3.28 46.92
CA PRO A 11 -62.55 -2.93 45.61
C PRO A 11 -61.38 -2.59 44.68
N ALA A 12 -61.11 -3.45 43.71
CA ALA A 12 -60.19 -3.20 42.62
C ALA A 12 -60.65 -1.95 41.85
N LYS A 13 -59.95 -0.83 42.06
CA LYS A 13 -60.21 0.47 41.44
C LYS A 13 -60.10 0.38 39.92
N LYS A 14 -61.21 0.11 39.23
CA LYS A 14 -61.30 0.07 37.77
C LYS A 14 -61.01 1.48 37.21
N ARG A 15 -59.83 1.67 36.62
CA ARG A 15 -59.48 2.91 35.91
C ARG A 15 -60.40 3.06 34.69
N PRO A 16 -60.85 4.28 34.34
CA PRO A 16 -61.78 4.47 33.23
C PRO A 16 -61.13 4.07 31.89
N LEU A 17 -61.81 3.23 31.11
CA LEU A 17 -61.32 2.62 29.86
C LEU A 17 -60.67 3.64 28.90
N HIS A 18 -61.26 4.84 28.80
CA HIS A 18 -60.78 5.92 27.95
C HIS A 18 -59.36 6.42 28.32
N ARG A 19 -59.00 6.43 29.61
CA ARG A 19 -57.63 6.78 30.05
C ARG A 19 -56.62 5.69 29.72
N GLN A 20 -57.01 4.42 29.77
CA GLN A 20 -56.13 3.31 29.38
C GLN A 20 -55.85 3.29 27.88
N LEU A 21 -56.86 3.59 27.06
CA LEU A 21 -56.70 3.72 25.61
C LEU A 21 -55.75 4.88 25.26
N LEU A 22 -55.97 6.07 25.82
CA LEU A 22 -55.09 7.21 25.59
C LEU A 22 -53.63 6.94 26.00
N LEU A 23 -53.40 6.35 27.18
CA LEU A 23 -52.05 6.01 27.64
C LEU A 23 -51.37 4.95 26.77
N SER A 24 -52.13 3.98 26.25
CA SER A 24 -51.63 2.97 25.32
C SER A 24 -51.21 3.58 23.99
N HIS A 25 -52.06 4.44 23.39
CA HIS A 25 -51.72 5.13 22.14
C HIS A 25 -50.51 6.06 22.28
N LEU A 26 -50.39 6.75 23.41
CA LEU A 26 -49.26 7.64 23.69
C LEU A 26 -47.95 6.86 23.90
N SER A 27 -48.02 5.68 24.53
CA SER A 27 -46.88 4.77 24.68
C SER A 27 -46.42 4.20 23.32
N VAL A 28 -47.36 3.75 22.49
CA VAL A 28 -47.05 3.25 21.13
C VAL A 28 -46.45 4.35 20.25
N ALA A 29 -46.99 5.57 20.31
CA ALA A 29 -46.45 6.72 19.60
C ALA A 29 -45.02 7.06 20.05
N LEU A 30 -44.74 6.98 21.36
CA LEU A 30 -43.41 7.24 21.92
C LEU A 30 -42.36 6.20 21.49
N VAL A 31 -42.73 4.92 21.44
CA VAL A 31 -41.86 3.87 20.88
C VAL A 31 -41.59 4.12 19.40
N GLY A 32 -42.62 4.49 18.62
CA GLY A 32 -42.49 4.85 17.21
C GLY A 32 -41.52 6.04 16.99
N ILE A 33 -41.66 7.11 17.77
CA ILE A 33 -40.77 8.28 17.72
C ILE A 33 -39.33 7.89 18.10
N SER A 34 -39.16 7.03 19.11
CA SER A 34 -37.84 6.58 19.56
C SER A 34 -37.13 5.75 18.49
N LEU A 35 -37.86 4.85 17.81
CA LEU A 35 -37.35 4.09 16.67
C LEU A 35 -36.99 5.01 15.49
N LEU A 36 -37.82 6.01 15.21
CA LEU A 36 -37.54 7.01 14.16
C LEU A 36 -36.29 7.83 14.47
N LEU A 37 -36.11 8.27 15.72
CA LEU A 37 -34.90 8.98 16.17
C LEU A 37 -33.66 8.09 16.06
N ALA A 38 -33.73 6.83 16.48
CA ALA A 38 -32.64 5.87 16.35
C ALA A 38 -32.27 5.61 14.87
N ALA A 39 -33.28 5.46 14.00
CA ALA A 39 -33.08 5.33 12.56
C ALA A 39 -32.45 6.59 11.94
N LEU A 40 -32.86 7.78 12.40
CA LEU A 40 -32.31 9.06 11.94
C LEU A 40 -30.83 9.19 12.31
N VAL A 41 -30.47 8.88 13.56
CA VAL A 41 -29.08 8.90 14.07
C VAL A 41 -28.22 7.90 13.29
N SER A 42 -28.70 6.67 13.12
CA SER A 42 -28.00 5.63 12.34
C SER A 42 -27.77 6.06 10.88
N THR A 43 -28.78 6.67 10.25
CA THR A 43 -28.68 7.19 8.88
C THR A 43 -27.69 8.35 8.79
N TYR A 44 -27.66 9.23 9.79
CA TYR A 44 -26.74 10.37 9.83
C TYR A 44 -25.29 9.91 10.01
N GLU A 45 -25.03 8.93 10.88
CA GLU A 45 -23.70 8.33 11.05
C GLU A 45 -23.20 7.64 9.77
N LEU A 46 -24.06 6.83 9.14
CA LEU A 46 -23.71 6.13 7.92
C LEU A 46 -23.43 7.12 6.78
N ARG A 47 -24.29 8.13 6.62
CA ARG A 47 -24.10 9.19 5.62
C ARG A 47 -22.80 9.95 5.87
N ASN A 48 -22.46 10.26 7.13
CA ASN A 48 -21.24 10.98 7.46
C ASN A 48 -19.98 10.14 7.16
N ARG A 49 -20.01 8.82 7.41
CA ARG A 49 -18.93 7.89 7.06
C ARG A 49 -18.75 7.73 5.55
N ILE A 50 -19.84 7.59 4.81
CA ILE A 50 -19.81 7.48 3.34
C ILE A 50 -19.30 8.79 2.71
N VAL A 51 -19.77 9.94 3.21
CA VAL A 51 -19.31 11.26 2.75
C VAL A 51 -17.83 11.47 3.09
N LEU A 52 -17.36 11.03 4.26
CA LEU A 52 -15.94 11.09 4.61
C LEU A 52 -15.09 10.19 3.70
N LEU A 53 -15.51 8.95 3.47
CA LEU A 53 -14.81 8.02 2.59
C LEU A 53 -14.75 8.53 1.15
N ALA A 54 -15.84 9.12 0.64
CA ALA A 54 -15.87 9.70 -0.70
C ALA A 54 -15.06 10.99 -0.81
N ARG A 55 -15.08 11.86 0.22
CA ARG A 55 -14.39 13.16 0.20
C ARG A 55 -12.90 13.09 0.54
N GLU A 56 -12.49 12.16 1.38
CA GLU A 56 -11.10 12.06 1.85
C GLU A 56 -10.45 10.73 1.47
N GLY A 57 -11.19 9.61 1.48
CA GLY A 57 -10.66 8.29 1.13
C GLY A 57 -10.34 8.12 -0.35
N ALA A 58 -11.26 8.51 -1.25
CA ALA A 58 -11.02 8.41 -2.69
C ALA A 58 -9.86 9.31 -3.18
N PRO A 59 -9.79 10.60 -2.79
CA PRO A 59 -8.63 11.44 -3.13
C PRO A 59 -7.31 10.92 -2.55
N MET A 60 -7.34 10.37 -1.32
CA MET A 60 -6.15 9.78 -0.71
C MET A 60 -5.66 8.54 -1.48
N ALA A 61 -6.57 7.64 -1.87
CA ALA A 61 -6.21 6.46 -2.66
C ALA A 61 -5.64 6.86 -4.02
N GLN A 62 -6.27 7.83 -4.69
CA GLN A 62 -5.78 8.37 -5.96
C GLN A 62 -4.39 9.01 -5.81
N ALA A 63 -4.17 9.78 -4.75
CA ALA A 63 -2.89 10.40 -4.48
C ALA A 63 -1.80 9.35 -4.20
N SER A 64 -2.10 8.30 -3.43
CA SER A 64 -1.17 7.19 -3.20
C SER A 64 -0.76 6.49 -4.50
N LEU A 65 -1.71 6.27 -5.42
CA LEU A 65 -1.42 5.72 -6.74
C LEU A 65 -0.56 6.65 -7.59
N ARG A 66 -0.78 7.97 -7.50
CA ARG A 66 0.07 8.96 -8.17
C ARG A 66 1.50 8.98 -7.63
N VAL A 67 1.69 8.87 -6.31
CA VAL A 67 3.04 8.75 -5.72
C VAL A 67 3.74 7.51 -6.27
N LEU A 68 3.05 6.36 -6.30
CA LEU A 68 3.64 5.12 -6.83
C LEU A 68 4.02 5.26 -8.31
N ALA A 69 3.12 5.79 -9.14
CA ALA A 69 3.37 6.01 -10.55
C ALA A 69 4.54 7.01 -10.77
N GLY A 70 4.57 8.10 -10.00
CA GLY A 70 5.66 9.08 -10.03
C GLY A 70 7.00 8.49 -9.63
N VAL A 71 7.05 7.63 -8.61
CA VAL A 71 8.29 6.91 -8.23
C VAL A 71 8.76 5.98 -9.34
N GLN A 72 7.84 5.24 -9.98
CA GLN A 72 8.19 4.37 -11.12
C GLN A 72 8.69 5.19 -12.32
N HIS A 73 8.05 6.32 -12.60
CA HIS A 73 8.43 7.24 -13.65
C HIS A 73 9.82 7.85 -13.37
N SER A 74 10.09 8.35 -12.16
CA SER A 74 11.39 8.92 -11.81
C SER A 74 12.53 7.90 -11.92
N LEU A 75 12.29 6.64 -11.52
CA LEU A 75 13.25 5.55 -11.68
C LEU A 75 13.48 5.19 -13.15
N ALA A 76 12.42 5.07 -13.95
CA ALA A 76 12.52 4.76 -15.38
C ALA A 76 13.27 5.86 -16.14
N SER A 77 12.96 7.12 -15.83
CA SER A 77 13.64 8.29 -16.37
C SER A 77 15.12 8.29 -15.97
N LEU A 78 15.45 8.09 -14.69
CA LEU A 78 16.85 8.05 -14.26
C LEU A 78 17.63 6.89 -14.89
N ARG A 79 16.99 5.73 -15.11
CA ARG A 79 17.57 4.62 -15.87
C ARG A 79 17.92 5.04 -17.30
N GLY A 80 16.99 5.70 -17.99
CA GLY A 80 17.24 6.24 -19.33
C GLY A 80 18.37 7.26 -19.37
N TRP A 81 18.47 8.11 -18.35
CA TRP A 81 19.61 9.04 -18.19
C TRP A 81 20.92 8.28 -18.04
N VAL A 82 21.04 7.36 -17.09
CA VAL A 82 22.26 6.57 -16.85
C VAL A 82 22.69 5.83 -18.11
N SER A 83 21.72 5.33 -18.88
CA SER A 83 21.95 4.57 -20.08
C SER A 83 22.42 5.42 -21.27
N LEU A 84 21.59 6.38 -21.66
CA LEU A 84 21.74 7.06 -22.95
C LEU A 84 22.43 8.42 -22.82
N GLY A 85 22.52 8.97 -21.61
CA GLY A 85 23.04 10.31 -21.38
C GLY A 85 22.19 11.41 -22.03
N ASP A 86 20.96 11.11 -22.44
CA ASP A 86 20.05 12.08 -23.06
C ASP A 86 19.38 12.94 -21.96
N PRO A 87 19.58 14.27 -21.97
CA PRO A 87 18.98 15.18 -21.00
C PRO A 87 17.45 15.14 -20.92
N HIS A 88 16.73 14.67 -21.95
CA HIS A 88 15.27 14.52 -21.90
C HIS A 88 14.81 13.60 -20.77
N PHE A 89 15.63 12.61 -20.40
CA PHE A 89 15.35 11.76 -19.26
C PHE A 89 15.46 12.50 -17.91
N LEU A 90 16.32 13.51 -17.81
CA LEU A 90 16.37 14.36 -16.62
C LEU A 90 15.12 15.22 -16.49
N GLU A 91 14.57 15.67 -17.61
CA GLU A 91 13.30 16.38 -17.63
C GLU A 91 12.15 15.46 -17.22
N GLY A 92 12.11 14.22 -17.72
CA GLY A 92 11.14 13.20 -17.26
C GLY A 92 11.25 12.91 -15.76
N TRP A 93 12.48 12.82 -15.23
CA TRP A 93 12.71 12.68 -13.79
C TRP A 93 12.18 13.87 -12.98
N ARG A 94 12.44 15.10 -13.47
CA ARG A 94 11.97 16.34 -12.83
C ARG A 94 10.45 16.42 -12.83
N ILE A 95 9.81 16.12 -13.97
CA ILE A 95 8.35 16.05 -14.10
C ILE A 95 7.75 15.08 -13.08
N ALA A 96 8.33 13.88 -12.94
CA ALA A 96 7.84 12.90 -11.98
C ALA A 96 7.88 13.42 -10.52
N TRP A 97 8.91 14.18 -10.14
CA TRP A 97 8.97 14.79 -8.80
C TRP A 97 8.03 15.98 -8.64
N ASP A 98 8.09 16.93 -9.57
CA ASP A 98 7.41 18.22 -9.47
C ASP A 98 5.89 18.09 -9.69
N GLN A 99 5.46 17.17 -10.56
CA GLN A 99 4.06 17.06 -10.99
C GLN A 99 3.32 15.87 -10.39
N ASP A 100 4.02 14.76 -10.11
CA ASP A 100 3.38 13.54 -9.60
C ASP A 100 3.60 13.36 -8.10
N ILE A 101 4.85 13.25 -7.65
CA ILE A 101 5.18 12.83 -6.27
C ILE A 101 4.85 13.92 -5.25
N LEU A 102 5.45 15.11 -5.38
CA LEU A 102 5.31 16.17 -4.37
C LEU A 102 3.87 16.68 -4.24
N PRO A 103 3.12 16.92 -5.35
CA PRO A 103 1.72 17.33 -5.25
C PRO A 103 0.84 16.24 -4.62
N ALA A 104 1.06 14.97 -4.96
CA ALA A 104 0.27 13.88 -4.39
C ALA A 104 0.52 13.69 -2.88
N ILE A 105 1.76 13.84 -2.42
CA ILE A 105 2.06 13.86 -0.97
C ILE A 105 1.35 15.02 -0.27
N THR A 106 1.27 16.17 -0.91
CA THR A 106 0.55 17.34 -0.37
C THR A 106 -0.95 17.05 -0.24
N VAL A 107 -1.56 16.37 -1.20
CA VAL A 107 -2.96 15.91 -1.12
C VAL A 107 -3.15 14.91 0.01
N ILE A 108 -2.23 13.94 0.16
CA ILE A 108 -2.28 12.97 1.27
C ILE A 108 -2.27 13.71 2.61
N LYS A 109 -1.37 14.69 2.81
CA LYS A 109 -1.29 15.50 4.04
C LYS A 109 -2.59 16.24 4.38
N GLN A 110 -3.37 16.63 3.37
CA GLN A 110 -4.62 17.37 3.56
C GLN A 110 -5.78 16.47 4.05
N CYS A 111 -5.69 15.14 3.91
CA CYS A 111 -6.70 14.18 4.37
C CYS A 111 -6.65 13.91 5.89
N ARG A 112 -6.72 14.98 6.70
CA ARG A 112 -6.49 14.95 8.16
C ARG A 112 -7.46 14.06 8.96
N ARG A 113 -8.76 14.04 8.60
CA ARG A 113 -9.75 13.26 9.37
C ARG A 113 -9.65 11.77 9.11
N MET A 114 -9.20 11.35 7.93
CA MET A 114 -8.83 9.96 7.66
C MET A 114 -7.64 9.50 8.51
N PHE A 115 -6.65 10.37 8.77
CA PHE A 115 -5.50 10.05 9.62
C PHE A 115 -5.85 9.84 11.09
N GLU A 116 -6.87 10.51 11.61
CA GLU A 116 -7.34 10.30 12.99
C GLU A 116 -8.08 8.96 13.16
N GLN A 117 -8.72 8.47 12.09
CA GLN A 117 -9.48 7.21 12.08
C GLN A 117 -8.67 5.98 11.70
N THR A 118 -7.49 6.18 11.10
CA THR A 118 -6.62 5.10 10.60
C THR A 118 -5.23 5.24 11.21
N CYS A 119 -4.48 4.14 11.41
CA CYS A 119 -3.14 4.17 12.01
C CYS A 119 -2.05 4.78 11.09
N ILE A 120 -2.43 5.72 10.22
CA ILE A 120 -1.62 6.30 9.15
C ILE A 120 -0.78 7.50 9.65
N LEU A 121 -1.14 8.11 10.78
CA LEU A 121 -0.36 9.19 11.42
C LEU A 121 1.13 8.84 11.63
N LYS A 122 1.45 7.56 11.85
CA LYS A 122 2.85 7.09 12.01
C LYS A 122 3.53 6.77 10.67
N ARG A 123 2.77 6.40 9.64
CA ARG A 123 3.31 5.92 8.35
C ARG A 123 3.65 7.06 7.38
N LEU A 124 2.97 8.20 7.50
CA LEU A 124 3.23 9.35 6.62
C LEU A 124 4.66 9.93 6.82
N PRO A 125 5.14 10.18 8.05
CA PRO A 125 6.52 10.62 8.26
C PRO A 125 7.57 9.62 7.77
N GLU A 126 7.31 8.31 7.89
CA GLU A 126 8.19 7.27 7.36
C GLU A 126 8.24 7.28 5.83
N LEU A 127 7.08 7.44 5.18
CA LEU A 127 7.00 7.57 3.72
C LEU A 127 7.78 8.80 3.23
N GLU A 128 7.59 9.95 3.89
CA GLU A 128 8.32 11.17 3.54
C GLU A 128 9.84 10.99 3.69
N LYS A 129 10.29 10.39 4.79
CA LYS A 129 11.70 10.06 4.99
C LYS A 129 12.24 9.18 3.86
N HIS A 130 11.53 8.12 3.48
CA HIS A 130 11.96 7.25 2.39
C HIS A 130 11.97 7.96 1.04
N LEU A 131 11.01 8.85 0.77
CA LEU A 131 10.98 9.65 -0.45
C LEU A 131 12.14 10.65 -0.51
N THR A 132 12.48 11.31 0.59
CA THR A 132 13.67 12.18 0.65
C THR A 132 14.95 11.39 0.36
N GLN A 133 15.13 10.24 1.02
CA GLN A 133 16.30 9.38 0.79
C GLN A 133 16.38 8.87 -0.65
N LEU A 134 15.24 8.54 -1.25
CA LEU A 134 15.15 8.18 -2.66
C LEU A 134 15.60 9.34 -3.55
N GLN A 135 15.07 10.54 -3.33
CA GLN A 135 15.42 11.71 -4.13
C GLN A 135 16.90 12.06 -4.03
N GLU A 136 17.49 12.01 -2.83
CA GLU A 136 18.92 12.21 -2.61
C GLU A 136 19.76 11.17 -3.37
N SER A 137 19.38 9.90 -3.29
CA SER A 137 20.06 8.82 -4.02
C SER A 137 19.95 9.01 -5.53
N GLN A 138 18.77 9.39 -6.03
CA GLN A 138 18.54 9.65 -7.44
C GLN A 138 19.33 10.88 -7.94
N ASN A 139 19.44 11.93 -7.13
CA ASN A 139 20.28 13.09 -7.44
C ASN A 139 21.76 12.71 -7.50
N TRP A 140 22.25 11.91 -6.55
CA TRP A 140 23.63 11.44 -6.58
C TRP A 140 23.92 10.67 -7.87
N VAL A 141 23.07 9.71 -8.23
CA VAL A 141 23.20 8.95 -9.50
C VAL A 141 23.18 9.88 -10.71
N LYS A 142 22.22 10.82 -10.77
CA LYS A 142 22.12 11.81 -11.84
C LYS A 142 23.44 12.57 -12.02
N ASP A 143 24.04 13.01 -10.92
CA ASP A 143 25.23 13.85 -10.91
C ASP A 143 26.50 13.07 -11.27
N ILE A 144 26.58 11.78 -10.93
CA ILE A 144 27.80 10.98 -11.16
C ILE A 144 27.80 10.16 -12.46
N ALA A 145 26.62 9.80 -12.99
CA ALA A 145 26.46 8.77 -14.03
C ALA A 145 27.35 8.98 -15.27
N HIS A 146 27.44 10.22 -15.74
CA HIS A 146 28.20 10.61 -16.95
C HIS A 146 29.38 11.51 -16.64
N THR A 147 29.96 11.38 -15.44
CA THR A 147 31.21 12.06 -15.12
C THR A 147 32.41 11.26 -15.61
N PRO A 148 33.53 11.92 -15.97
CA PRO A 148 34.76 11.21 -16.38
C PRO A 148 35.26 10.20 -15.35
N ASP A 149 35.02 10.44 -14.06
CA ASP A 149 35.44 9.56 -12.97
C ASP A 149 34.64 8.24 -12.94
N ASN A 150 33.46 8.19 -13.56
CA ASN A 150 32.61 7.00 -13.63
C ASN A 150 32.83 6.16 -14.91
N GLU A 151 33.49 6.71 -15.93
CA GLU A 151 33.79 6.00 -17.18
C GLU A 151 34.61 4.70 -17.00
N PRO A 152 35.65 4.65 -16.15
CA PRO A 152 36.39 3.41 -15.92
C PRO A 152 35.52 2.29 -15.35
N ALA A 153 34.57 2.62 -14.46
CA ALA A 153 33.66 1.64 -13.85
C ALA A 153 32.68 1.08 -14.88
N ARG A 154 32.16 1.93 -15.78
CA ARG A 154 31.32 1.52 -16.90
C ARG A 154 32.06 0.60 -17.86
N LEU A 155 33.28 0.96 -18.27
CA LEU A 155 34.09 0.19 -19.20
C LEU A 155 34.45 -1.21 -18.66
N ILE A 156 34.92 -1.30 -17.41
CA ILE A 156 35.26 -2.58 -16.76
C ILE A 156 34.03 -3.48 -16.67
N TYR A 157 32.88 -2.92 -16.33
CA TYR A 157 31.65 -3.70 -16.24
C TYR A 157 31.19 -4.23 -17.60
N GLN A 158 31.24 -3.41 -18.65
CA GLN A 158 30.90 -3.79 -20.02
C GLN A 158 31.81 -4.91 -20.56
N VAL A 159 33.13 -4.73 -20.44
CA VAL A 159 34.11 -5.63 -21.07
C VAL A 159 34.26 -6.94 -20.30
N GLU A 160 34.30 -6.88 -18.97
CA GLU A 160 34.70 -8.03 -18.15
C GLU A 160 33.54 -8.63 -17.37
N ILE A 161 32.86 -7.81 -16.55
CA ILE A 161 31.91 -8.32 -15.56
C ILE A 161 30.64 -8.87 -16.22
N ALA A 162 30.09 -8.18 -17.22
CA ALA A 162 28.91 -8.63 -17.96
C ALA A 162 29.17 -9.94 -18.70
N SER A 163 30.30 -10.06 -19.39
CA SER A 163 30.72 -11.29 -20.10
C SER A 163 30.89 -12.46 -19.13
N ASN A 164 31.54 -12.23 -17.99
CA ASN A 164 31.76 -13.27 -16.99
C ASN A 164 30.46 -13.75 -16.33
N ALA A 165 29.51 -12.85 -16.09
CA ALA A 165 28.20 -13.20 -15.55
C ALA A 165 27.37 -14.06 -16.53
N ILE A 166 27.43 -13.76 -17.84
CA ILE A 166 26.81 -14.59 -18.89
C ILE A 166 27.45 -15.99 -18.93
N LYS A 167 28.78 -16.08 -18.88
CA LYS A 167 29.50 -17.37 -18.86
C LYS A 167 29.13 -18.19 -17.62
N LEU A 168 29.08 -17.57 -16.45
CA LEU A 168 28.71 -18.22 -15.20
C LEU A 168 27.28 -18.77 -15.27
N ARG A 169 26.32 -17.98 -15.76
CA ARG A 169 24.94 -18.41 -15.97
C ARG A 169 24.85 -19.62 -16.88
N THR A 170 25.54 -19.57 -18.02
CA THR A 170 25.56 -20.66 -19.01
C THR A 170 26.05 -21.97 -18.36
N ARG A 171 27.11 -21.90 -17.54
CA ARG A 171 27.63 -23.07 -16.82
C ARG A 171 26.66 -23.57 -15.75
N LEU A 172 26.02 -22.68 -14.98
CA LEU A 172 25.04 -23.08 -13.97
C LEU A 172 23.80 -23.71 -14.59
N THR A 173 23.37 -23.26 -15.78
CA THR A 173 22.27 -23.87 -16.53
C THR A 173 22.66 -25.26 -17.08
N ALA A 174 23.88 -25.41 -17.59
CA ALA A 174 24.39 -26.72 -18.02
C ALA A 174 24.46 -27.72 -16.84
N LEU A 175 25.01 -27.29 -15.70
CA LEU A 175 25.05 -28.11 -14.48
C LEU A 175 23.65 -28.53 -14.00
N GLN A 176 22.67 -27.63 -14.05
CA GLN A 176 21.30 -27.99 -13.72
C GLN A 176 20.75 -29.06 -14.68
N HIS A 177 20.98 -28.92 -15.98
CA HIS A 177 20.49 -29.86 -16.98
C HIS A 177 21.14 -31.25 -16.85
N GLU A 178 22.43 -31.28 -16.56
CA GLU A 178 23.18 -32.53 -16.28
C GLU A 178 22.67 -33.22 -15.01
N GLU A 179 22.37 -32.47 -13.95
CA GLU A 179 21.81 -33.00 -12.70
C GLU A 179 20.35 -33.47 -12.83
N GLU A 180 19.55 -32.83 -13.71
CA GLU A 180 18.19 -33.26 -14.04
C GLU A 180 18.16 -34.56 -14.85
N ALA A 181 19.20 -34.83 -15.64
CA ALA A 181 19.31 -36.01 -16.51
C ALA A 181 19.79 -37.29 -15.80
N GLN A 182 20.28 -37.20 -14.55
CA GLN A 182 20.70 -38.35 -13.75
C GLN A 182 19.51 -39.09 -13.10
N ASP A 183 19.72 -40.34 -12.69
CA ASP A 183 18.71 -41.14 -11.98
C ASP A 183 18.38 -40.59 -10.57
N ASP A 184 17.25 -41.02 -9.98
CA ASP A 184 16.75 -40.49 -8.70
C ASP A 184 17.61 -40.90 -7.50
N ALA A 185 18.50 -39.99 -7.09
CA ALA A 185 19.35 -40.13 -5.92
C ALA A 185 18.82 -39.37 -4.68
N PRO A 186 19.02 -39.91 -3.46
CA PRO A 186 18.70 -39.19 -2.22
C PRO A 186 19.42 -37.84 -2.13
N GLY A 187 18.69 -36.76 -1.86
CA GLY A 187 19.26 -35.40 -1.73
C GLY A 187 19.32 -34.59 -3.03
N ARG A 188 19.02 -35.19 -4.19
CA ARG A 188 19.03 -34.51 -5.50
C ARG A 188 18.12 -33.28 -5.57
N LYS A 189 16.89 -33.39 -5.05
CA LYS A 189 15.97 -32.23 -4.96
C LYS A 189 16.55 -31.06 -4.17
N ALA A 190 17.33 -31.35 -3.12
CA ALA A 190 17.97 -30.31 -2.32
C ALA A 190 19.16 -29.67 -3.07
N LEU A 191 19.89 -30.46 -3.87
CA LEU A 191 20.97 -29.97 -4.74
C LEU A 191 20.42 -29.05 -5.84
N LEU A 192 19.38 -29.48 -6.57
CA LEU A 192 18.72 -28.66 -7.60
C LEU A 192 18.16 -27.36 -7.02
N ALA A 193 17.55 -27.41 -5.83
CA ALA A 193 17.08 -26.22 -5.13
C ALA A 193 18.21 -25.22 -4.81
N ARG A 194 19.41 -25.71 -4.45
CA ARG A 194 20.59 -24.85 -4.21
C ARG A 194 21.10 -24.23 -5.50
N ILE A 195 21.16 -25.00 -6.59
CA ILE A 195 21.57 -24.49 -7.92
C ILE A 195 20.63 -23.38 -8.38
N MET A 196 19.31 -23.59 -8.30
CA MET A 196 18.31 -22.57 -8.64
C MET A 196 18.43 -21.31 -7.77
N LYS A 197 18.71 -21.47 -6.46
CA LYS A 197 18.92 -20.32 -5.56
C LYS A 197 20.14 -19.51 -5.98
N ILE A 198 21.26 -20.16 -6.32
CA ILE A 198 22.48 -19.49 -6.79
C ILE A 198 22.22 -18.78 -8.12
N GLN A 199 21.58 -19.44 -9.07
CA GLN A 199 21.21 -18.83 -10.36
C GLN A 199 20.35 -17.58 -10.17
N ASN A 200 19.34 -17.62 -9.29
CA ASN A 200 18.48 -16.47 -9.00
C ASN A 200 19.27 -15.31 -8.37
N VAL A 201 20.20 -15.60 -7.45
CA VAL A 201 21.06 -14.55 -6.85
C VAL A 201 21.98 -13.95 -7.90
N VAL A 202 22.66 -14.76 -8.71
CA VAL A 202 23.54 -14.29 -9.78
C VAL A 202 22.77 -13.46 -10.80
N PHE A 203 21.56 -13.88 -11.18
CA PHE A 203 20.69 -13.14 -12.09
C PHE A 203 20.27 -11.79 -11.51
N LYS A 204 19.80 -11.75 -10.26
CA LYS A 204 19.40 -10.50 -9.61
C LYS A 204 20.58 -9.54 -9.46
N THR A 205 21.75 -10.04 -9.06
CA THR A 205 22.95 -9.22 -8.93
C THR A 205 23.41 -8.70 -10.28
N GLN A 206 23.44 -9.54 -11.32
CA GLN A 206 23.79 -9.11 -12.67
C GLN A 206 22.80 -8.08 -13.20
N LEU A 207 21.49 -8.27 -12.98
CA LEU A 207 20.44 -7.33 -13.39
C LEU A 207 20.62 -5.98 -12.71
N LEU A 208 20.80 -5.96 -11.39
CA LEU A 208 21.02 -4.74 -10.61
C LEU A 208 22.30 -4.01 -11.04
N LEU A 209 23.41 -4.73 -11.24
CA LEU A 209 24.63 -4.10 -11.72
C LEU A 209 24.49 -3.60 -13.17
N SER A 210 23.80 -4.34 -14.04
CA SER A 210 23.56 -3.89 -15.43
C SER A 210 22.63 -2.70 -15.49
N GLU A 211 21.69 -2.61 -14.55
CA GLU A 211 20.77 -1.48 -14.42
C GLU A 211 21.50 -0.23 -13.89
N ILE A 212 22.53 -0.41 -13.07
CA ILE A 212 23.33 0.70 -12.52
C ILE A 212 24.41 1.17 -13.49
N LEU A 213 24.96 0.27 -14.32
CA LEU A 213 26.16 0.53 -15.13
C LEU A 213 25.92 0.53 -16.64
N ASP A 214 24.68 0.23 -17.05
CA ASP A 214 24.15 0.16 -18.41
C ASP A 214 25.09 -0.40 -19.49
N VAL A 215 24.93 -1.70 -19.76
CA VAL A 215 25.73 -2.46 -20.77
C VAL A 215 24.88 -2.93 -21.94
N ASN A 216 23.57 -2.77 -21.86
CA ASN A 216 22.66 -3.15 -22.93
C ASN A 216 21.77 -1.93 -23.17
N GLY A 217 22.18 -1.05 -24.09
CA GLY A 217 21.53 0.22 -24.34
C GLY A 217 20.08 0.14 -24.83
#